data_AF-A0A975ZR64-F1
#
_entry.id   AF-A0A975ZR64-F1
#
_cell.length_a   1.000
_cell.length_b   1.000
_cell.length_c   1.000
_cell.angle_alpha   90.00
_cell.angle_beta   90.00
_cell.angle_gamma   90.00
#
_symmetry.space_group_name_H-M   'P 1'
#
loop_
_entity.id
_entity.type
_entity.pdbx_description
1 polymer ?
#
loop_
_entity_poly.entity_id
_entity_poly.type
_entity_poly.pdbx_seq_one_letter_code
_entity_poly.pdbx_strand_id
1 'polypeptide(L)'
;MTLRFPALLLAAFAGALALSGSALATPAKEAPWLPEAAAYRLTLFLGNLEPLPWDDVEAAWSEPHRNSHFSFGALARLDEDSDVKPDKLMDAITSEDRHAVFTEATRLIALRLEEELDRAIAAEGPATAQRAVREARELYRAFADGIAAADSEASKRIGRAWLELASSAGSPGLLGAGTTPTSTEAMATARAVISDYLADNYLPDTFTTRRTLSALPETAVLSGRSVEVPPSLPPGSDIFDQDPLPLLVLNFEEQGIDETDLPLVAYGDMLFDSAQIFGSPARDIGIACSTCHNRSDVNQRLFIPGASHQPGAIDVDGAFFNPIFNDRRDDPIDIPSLRGLRFTGPYGRDGRFASLRDFSRNVIVNEFAGEEPTPFMLDALVAYMLEFDFLPNAMLTVDGRLTSAAPEGARRGEAIFNRPFAGLSDRSCASCHVPDANFLDRQAHDIGSVAQVYEGARAGALDTPTLLGTVYTAPYFHDGSLPTLAAVVDWFDEAKSLGLTEADRDDLTAYLEAVGAADEPYEAFGSENTAFRLAFSELTTFASTLDTLIPQRDAEHILLLVDTVAADLAADASTMSNLAARPDVYALAKGLEEVGAAVRDEDWVAAEASWSAFKSDANAIDERAF
;
A
#
# COMPACT_ATOMS: atom_id res chain seq x y z
N MET A 1 -60.11 47.67 -10.61
CA MET A 1 -60.14 46.76 -9.45
C MET A 1 -59.08 45.68 -9.72
N THR A 2 -57.80 45.78 -9.34
CA THR A 2 -57.19 45.65 -7.98
C THR A 2 -57.81 44.46 -7.21
N LEU A 3 -57.13 43.36 -6.88
CA LEU A 3 -55.94 43.22 -6.02
C LEU A 3 -55.24 41.85 -6.22
N ARG A 4 -53.89 41.83 -6.32
CA ARG A 4 -52.87 41.28 -5.40
C ARG A 4 -52.66 39.75 -5.36
N PHE A 5 -51.46 39.33 -5.76
CA PHE A 5 -50.61 38.41 -4.98
C PHE A 5 -49.15 38.90 -5.03
N PRO A 6 -48.44 39.00 -3.88
CA PRO A 6 -47.07 39.50 -3.81
C PRO A 6 -46.02 38.38 -3.94
N ALA A 7 -44.82 38.81 -4.30
CA ALA A 7 -43.56 38.07 -4.26
C ALA A 7 -43.07 37.79 -2.83
N LEU A 8 -42.31 36.70 -2.63
CA LEU A 8 -41.00 36.76 -1.96
C LEU A 8 -40.23 35.43 -2.10
N LEU A 9 -38.97 35.59 -2.53
CA LEU A 9 -37.89 34.62 -2.46
C LEU A 9 -37.68 34.10 -1.04
N LEU A 10 -37.30 32.83 -0.91
CA LEU A 10 -36.23 32.43 0.00
C LEU A 10 -35.61 31.09 -0.45
N ALA A 11 -34.29 31.13 -0.53
CA ALA A 11 -33.40 30.07 -0.97
C ALA A 11 -33.35 28.90 0.01
N ALA A 12 -33.14 27.70 -0.54
CA ALA A 12 -32.44 26.59 0.11
C ALA A 12 -32.06 25.55 -0.97
N PHE A 13 -31.07 25.88 -1.80
CA PHE A 13 -30.28 24.85 -2.47
C PHE A 13 -29.20 24.44 -1.48
N ALA A 14 -29.48 23.41 -0.67
CA ALA A 14 -28.48 22.71 0.11
C ALA A 14 -28.05 21.49 -0.71
N GLY A 15 -26.74 21.44 -0.98
CA GLY A 15 -26.12 20.53 -1.92
C GLY A 15 -26.35 19.06 -1.61
N ALA A 16 -26.59 18.29 -2.67
CA ALA A 16 -26.24 16.90 -2.72
C ALA A 16 -24.72 16.82 -2.96
N LEU A 17 -23.93 16.78 -1.89
CA LEU A 17 -22.57 16.25 -1.99
C LEU A 17 -22.71 14.73 -2.17
N ALA A 18 -22.50 14.27 -3.40
CA ALA A 18 -22.10 12.90 -3.65
C ALA A 18 -20.72 12.72 -3.02
N LEU A 19 -20.67 12.07 -1.86
CA LEU A 19 -19.42 11.57 -1.28
C LEU A 19 -19.02 10.31 -2.05
N SER A 20 -18.48 10.50 -3.25
CA SER A 20 -17.49 9.59 -3.81
C SER A 20 -16.15 10.04 -3.24
N GLY A 21 -15.76 9.45 -2.11
CA GLY A 21 -14.50 9.78 -1.45
C GLY A 21 -13.33 9.29 -2.28
N SER A 22 -12.46 10.21 -2.65
CA SER A 22 -11.11 9.97 -3.17
C SER A 22 -10.29 9.14 -2.19
N ALA A 23 -9.60 8.13 -2.69
CA ALA A 23 -8.61 7.37 -1.95
C ALA A 23 -7.43 8.29 -1.60
N LEU A 24 -7.05 8.28 -0.33
CA LEU A 24 -6.15 9.24 0.32
C LEU A 24 -4.71 8.71 0.30
N ALA A 25 -3.73 9.56 -0.05
CA ALA A 25 -2.31 9.28 0.22
C ALA A 25 -2.02 9.32 1.73
N THR A 26 -1.18 8.41 2.20
CA THR A 26 -1.12 7.91 3.59
C THR A 26 -2.45 7.32 4.09
N PRO A 27 -2.67 6.00 3.98
CA PRO A 27 -3.84 5.36 4.57
C PRO A 27 -3.98 5.70 6.07
N ALA A 28 -5.18 6.04 6.54
CA ALA A 28 -5.37 6.19 7.99
C ALA A 28 -5.06 4.85 8.66
N LYS A 29 -4.24 4.83 9.74
CA LYS A 29 -3.97 3.59 10.49
C LYS A 29 -5.29 2.95 10.85
N GLU A 30 -5.50 1.75 10.30
CA GLU A 30 -6.78 1.09 10.38
C GLU A 30 -7.11 0.73 11.84
N ALA A 31 -8.38 0.89 12.24
CA ALA A 31 -8.82 0.49 13.56
C ALA A 31 -8.62 -1.04 13.73
N PRO A 32 -8.19 -1.53 14.91
CA PRO A 32 -7.90 -2.95 15.11
C PRO A 32 -9.11 -3.83 14.78
N TRP A 33 -8.90 -4.90 14.02
CA TRP A 33 -9.94 -5.88 13.72
C TRP A 33 -10.08 -6.89 14.85
N LEU A 34 -11.32 -7.31 15.14
CA LEU A 34 -11.51 -8.55 15.90
C LEU A 34 -10.99 -9.73 15.09
N PRO A 35 -10.38 -10.76 15.71
CA PRO A 35 -9.78 -11.89 14.99
C PRO A 35 -10.75 -12.55 14.01
N GLU A 36 -12.01 -12.75 14.39
CA GLU A 36 -13.03 -13.37 13.54
C GLU A 36 -13.34 -12.51 12.31
N ALA A 37 -13.54 -11.20 12.51
CA ALA A 37 -13.79 -10.27 11.41
C ALA A 37 -12.57 -10.16 10.48
N ALA A 38 -11.36 -10.16 11.04
CA ALA A 38 -10.11 -10.15 10.27
C ALA A 38 -10.00 -11.41 9.40
N ALA A 39 -10.19 -12.59 10.00
CA ALA A 39 -10.14 -13.88 9.32
C ALA A 39 -11.13 -13.95 8.15
N TYR A 40 -12.34 -13.46 8.34
CA TYR A 40 -13.34 -13.39 7.27
C TYR A 40 -12.90 -12.48 6.12
N ARG A 41 -12.42 -11.26 6.41
CA ARG A 41 -11.95 -10.33 5.37
C ARG A 41 -10.74 -10.88 4.61
N LEU A 42 -9.79 -11.49 5.31
CA LEU A 42 -8.67 -12.20 4.70
C LEU A 42 -9.16 -13.35 3.81
N THR A 43 -10.11 -14.15 4.27
CA THR A 43 -10.69 -15.25 3.50
C THR A 43 -11.34 -14.76 2.20
N LEU A 44 -12.08 -13.65 2.24
CA LEU A 44 -12.66 -13.06 1.04
C LEU A 44 -11.58 -12.61 0.05
N PHE A 45 -10.50 -11.99 0.56
CA PHE A 45 -9.38 -11.53 -0.26
C PHE A 45 -8.61 -12.69 -0.89
N LEU A 46 -8.09 -13.60 -0.06
CA LEU A 46 -7.29 -14.76 -0.48
C LEU A 46 -8.10 -15.67 -1.40
N GLY A 47 -9.40 -15.84 -1.11
CA GLY A 47 -10.32 -16.58 -1.97
C GLY A 47 -10.58 -15.93 -3.33
N ASN A 48 -10.08 -14.72 -3.61
CA ASN A 48 -10.12 -14.09 -4.93
C ASN A 48 -8.79 -14.18 -5.70
N LEU A 49 -7.73 -14.68 -5.07
CA LEU A 49 -6.46 -14.94 -5.74
C LEU A 49 -6.53 -16.20 -6.60
N GLU A 50 -5.63 -16.28 -7.57
CA GLU A 50 -5.51 -17.43 -8.47
C GLU A 50 -4.02 -17.71 -8.74
N PRO A 51 -3.45 -18.81 -8.22
CA PRO A 51 -4.09 -19.87 -7.43
C PRO A 51 -4.60 -19.37 -6.06
N LEU A 52 -5.56 -20.10 -5.48
CA LEU A 52 -6.09 -19.80 -4.15
C LEU A 52 -5.13 -20.42 -3.10
N PRO A 53 -4.51 -19.62 -2.21
CA PRO A 53 -3.57 -20.13 -1.22
C PRO A 53 -4.32 -20.74 -0.03
N TRP A 54 -4.62 -22.04 -0.09
CA TRP A 54 -5.42 -22.73 0.93
C TRP A 54 -4.77 -22.73 2.31
N ASP A 55 -3.45 -22.87 2.37
CA ASP A 55 -2.69 -22.82 3.63
C ASP A 55 -2.84 -21.44 4.30
N ASP A 56 -2.81 -20.35 3.53
CA ASP A 56 -3.04 -19.00 4.04
C ASP A 56 -4.49 -18.78 4.46
N VAL A 57 -5.45 -19.39 3.76
CA VAL A 57 -6.86 -19.36 4.16
C VAL A 57 -7.05 -20.08 5.49
N GLU A 58 -6.41 -21.22 5.72
CA GLU A 58 -6.42 -21.90 7.02
C GLU A 58 -5.76 -21.03 8.10
N ALA A 59 -4.56 -20.52 7.83
CA ALA A 59 -3.79 -19.67 8.74
C ALA A 59 -4.57 -18.41 9.14
N ALA A 60 -5.33 -17.82 8.23
CA ALA A 60 -6.17 -16.65 8.51
C ALA A 60 -7.18 -16.88 9.64
N TRP A 61 -7.62 -18.13 9.89
CA TRP A 61 -8.52 -18.48 10.98
C TRP A 61 -7.80 -18.97 12.24
N SER A 62 -6.70 -19.71 12.09
CA SER A 62 -5.97 -20.29 13.22
C SER A 62 -5.00 -19.34 13.90
N GLU A 63 -4.41 -18.40 13.16
CA GLU A 63 -3.34 -17.52 13.62
C GLU A 63 -3.80 -16.06 13.73
N PRO A 64 -3.23 -15.25 14.64
CA PRO A 64 -3.43 -13.81 14.59
C PRO A 64 -2.82 -13.27 13.29
N HIS A 65 -3.60 -12.48 12.55
CA HIS A 65 -3.09 -11.81 11.36
C HIS A 65 -1.87 -10.92 11.67
N ARG A 66 -1.05 -10.62 10.65
CA ARG A 66 0.10 -9.74 10.80
C ARG A 66 -0.31 -8.39 11.41
N ASN A 67 0.50 -7.87 12.34
CA ASN A 67 0.25 -6.64 13.08
C ASN A 67 -1.07 -6.63 13.90
N SER A 68 -1.64 -7.80 14.22
CA SER A 68 -2.81 -7.87 15.10
C SER A 68 -2.48 -7.36 16.50
N HIS A 69 -3.49 -6.72 17.13
CA HIS A 69 -3.44 -6.35 18.54
C HIS A 69 -3.70 -7.56 19.47
N PHE A 70 -4.19 -8.66 18.91
CA PHE A 70 -4.49 -9.89 19.64
C PHE A 70 -3.37 -10.91 19.45
N SER A 71 -3.08 -11.70 20.50
CA SER A 71 -2.05 -12.74 20.46
C SER A 71 -2.60 -14.13 20.07
N PHE A 72 -3.85 -14.19 19.60
CA PHE A 72 -4.57 -15.42 19.29
C PHE A 72 -5.41 -15.24 18.02
N GLY A 73 -5.65 -16.35 17.29
CA GLY A 73 -6.48 -16.37 16.08
C GLY A 73 -7.98 -16.45 16.34
N ALA A 74 -8.77 -16.42 15.27
CA ALA A 74 -10.24 -16.47 15.32
C ALA A 74 -10.77 -17.75 15.96
N LEU A 75 -10.20 -18.92 15.62
CA LEU A 75 -10.67 -20.21 16.13
C LEU A 75 -10.49 -20.34 17.64
N ALA A 76 -9.35 -19.89 18.18
CA ALA A 76 -9.09 -19.90 19.62
C ALA A 76 -10.09 -19.02 20.38
N ARG A 77 -10.41 -17.85 19.83
CA ARG A 77 -11.42 -16.95 20.42
C ARG A 77 -12.83 -17.53 20.37
N LEU A 78 -13.20 -18.17 19.26
CA LEU A 78 -14.51 -18.81 19.13
C LEU A 78 -14.69 -19.96 20.15
N ASP A 79 -13.64 -20.75 20.40
CA ASP A 79 -13.69 -21.82 21.41
C ASP A 79 -13.85 -21.28 22.84
N GLU A 80 -13.22 -20.15 23.17
CA GLU A 80 -13.30 -19.54 24.49
C GLU A 80 -14.62 -18.79 24.73
N ASP A 81 -15.06 -18.00 23.75
CA ASP A 81 -16.05 -16.93 23.94
C ASP A 81 -17.28 -17.05 23.02
N SER A 82 -17.54 -18.19 22.36
CA SER A 82 -18.71 -18.35 21.48
C SER A 82 -19.36 -19.75 21.50
N ASP A 83 -20.69 -19.77 21.41
CA ASP A 83 -21.45 -20.99 21.14
C ASP A 83 -21.45 -21.37 19.64
N VAL A 84 -21.02 -20.46 18.76
CA VAL A 84 -20.95 -20.69 17.30
C VAL A 84 -19.81 -21.65 16.99
N LYS A 85 -20.11 -22.73 16.26
CA LYS A 85 -19.15 -23.79 15.97
C LYS A 85 -18.52 -23.65 14.57
N PRO A 86 -17.18 -23.66 14.46
CA PRO A 86 -16.49 -23.47 13.18
C PRO A 86 -16.36 -24.76 12.36
N ASP A 87 -16.88 -25.91 12.81
CA ASP A 87 -16.62 -27.22 12.18
C ASP A 87 -16.91 -27.24 10.67
N LYS A 88 -18.04 -26.66 10.24
CA LYS A 88 -18.42 -26.62 8.82
C LYS A 88 -17.48 -25.77 7.98
N LEU A 89 -16.95 -24.69 8.55
CA LEU A 89 -15.96 -23.85 7.90
C LEU A 89 -14.64 -24.61 7.76
N MET A 90 -14.20 -25.29 8.82
CA MET A 90 -12.97 -26.10 8.78
C MET A 90 -13.09 -27.27 7.80
N ASP A 91 -14.25 -27.94 7.74
CA ASP A 91 -14.54 -28.97 6.76
C ASP A 91 -14.46 -28.41 5.33
N ALA A 92 -15.01 -27.21 5.11
CA ALA A 92 -14.96 -26.54 3.80
C ALA A 92 -13.53 -26.19 3.38
N ILE A 93 -12.70 -25.67 4.30
CA ILE A 93 -11.28 -25.37 4.07
C ILE A 93 -10.52 -26.66 3.74
N THR A 94 -10.69 -27.71 4.56
CA THR A 94 -10.05 -29.02 4.35
C THR A 94 -10.44 -29.67 3.02
N SER A 95 -11.69 -29.43 2.58
CA SER A 95 -12.20 -29.94 1.30
C SER A 95 -11.84 -29.07 0.09
N GLU A 96 -11.16 -27.94 0.31
CA GLU A 96 -10.83 -26.94 -0.72
C GLU A 96 -12.07 -26.48 -1.51
N ASP A 97 -13.23 -26.38 -0.84
CA ASP A 97 -14.47 -25.89 -1.46
C ASP A 97 -14.61 -24.38 -1.21
N ARG A 98 -14.15 -23.60 -2.19
CA ARG A 98 -14.16 -22.13 -2.16
C ARG A 98 -15.56 -21.56 -1.89
N HIS A 99 -16.61 -22.15 -2.45
CA HIS A 99 -17.97 -21.64 -2.27
C HIS A 99 -18.52 -21.98 -0.89
N ALA A 100 -18.23 -23.19 -0.39
CA ALA A 100 -18.58 -23.58 0.96
C ALA A 100 -17.83 -22.74 2.01
N VAL A 101 -16.54 -22.45 1.80
CA VAL A 101 -15.76 -21.56 2.68
C VAL A 101 -16.39 -20.18 2.76
N PHE A 102 -16.70 -19.56 1.62
CA PHE A 102 -17.41 -18.28 1.60
C PHE A 102 -18.73 -18.35 2.39
N THR A 103 -19.54 -19.38 2.15
CA THR A 103 -20.86 -19.55 2.76
C THR A 103 -20.76 -19.70 4.27
N GLU A 104 -19.93 -20.61 4.75
CA GLU A 104 -19.81 -20.94 6.16
C GLU A 104 -19.08 -19.84 6.94
N ALA A 105 -18.06 -19.19 6.35
CA ALA A 105 -17.40 -18.03 6.94
C ALA A 105 -18.37 -16.84 7.09
N THR A 106 -19.16 -16.54 6.06
CA THR A 106 -20.17 -15.47 6.09
C THR A 106 -21.21 -15.72 7.20
N ARG A 107 -21.74 -16.94 7.27
CA ARG A 107 -22.71 -17.33 8.30
C ARG A 107 -22.10 -17.26 9.70
N LEU A 108 -20.86 -17.72 9.87
CA LEU A 108 -20.18 -17.70 11.16
C LEU A 108 -20.13 -16.27 11.73
N ILE A 109 -19.70 -15.29 10.92
CA ILE A 109 -19.64 -13.89 11.37
C ILE A 109 -21.02 -13.33 11.66
N ALA A 110 -22.03 -13.63 10.82
CA ALA A 110 -23.39 -13.19 11.06
C ALA A 110 -24.01 -13.81 12.34
N LEU A 111 -23.73 -15.08 12.63
CA LEU A 111 -24.17 -15.74 13.86
C LEU A 111 -23.44 -15.22 15.10
N ARG A 112 -22.13 -14.98 15.00
CA ARG A 112 -21.34 -14.36 16.06
C ARG A 112 -21.84 -12.95 16.37
N LEU A 113 -22.24 -12.21 15.34
CA LEU A 113 -22.88 -10.91 15.48
C LEU A 113 -24.23 -10.99 16.21
N GLU A 114 -25.10 -11.94 15.85
CA GLU A 114 -26.36 -12.20 16.57
C GLU A 114 -26.12 -12.53 18.05
N GLU A 115 -25.11 -13.37 18.33
CA GLU A 115 -24.75 -13.75 19.71
C GLU A 115 -24.34 -12.53 20.55
N GLU A 116 -23.54 -11.60 20.02
CA GLU A 116 -23.18 -10.37 20.73
C GLU A 116 -24.36 -9.41 20.88
N LEU A 117 -25.25 -9.34 19.90
CA LEU A 117 -26.49 -8.59 20.03
C LEU A 117 -27.38 -9.16 21.15
N ASP A 118 -27.46 -10.49 21.29
CA ASP A 118 -28.18 -11.13 22.39
C ASP A 118 -27.54 -10.88 23.75
N ARG A 119 -26.20 -10.95 23.83
CA ARG A 119 -25.46 -10.58 25.05
C ARG A 119 -25.70 -9.13 25.45
N ALA A 120 -25.81 -8.22 24.49
CA ALA A 120 -26.11 -6.82 24.76
C ALA A 120 -27.51 -6.64 25.38
N ILE A 121 -28.52 -7.37 24.91
CA ILE A 121 -29.88 -7.31 25.45
C ILE A 121 -29.98 -7.99 26.82
N ALA A 122 -29.29 -9.12 27.01
CA ALA A 122 -29.31 -9.90 28.25
C ALA A 122 -28.40 -9.35 29.36
N ALA A 123 -27.58 -8.33 29.05
CA ALA A 123 -26.61 -7.77 29.98
C ALA A 123 -27.25 -7.22 31.27
N GLU A 124 -26.67 -7.58 32.43
CA GLU A 124 -27.15 -7.15 33.75
C GLU A 124 -26.83 -5.68 34.09
N GLY A 125 -26.03 -5.00 33.26
CA GLY A 125 -25.73 -3.59 33.46
C GLY A 125 -25.08 -2.87 32.27
N PRO A 126 -24.94 -1.53 32.35
CA PRO A 126 -24.49 -0.72 31.22
C PRO A 126 -23.09 -1.06 30.70
N ALA A 127 -22.14 -1.38 31.58
CA ALA A 127 -20.77 -1.67 31.16
C ALA A 127 -20.68 -2.94 30.29
N THR A 128 -21.38 -4.00 30.69
CA THR A 128 -21.46 -5.26 29.94
C THR A 128 -22.26 -5.10 28.65
N ALA A 129 -23.38 -4.35 28.68
CA ALA A 129 -24.16 -4.05 27.49
C ALA A 129 -23.32 -3.28 26.46
N GLN A 130 -22.65 -2.20 26.88
CA GLN A 130 -21.78 -1.41 26.02
C GLN A 130 -20.62 -2.22 25.43
N ARG A 131 -20.04 -3.16 26.19
CA ARG A 131 -18.98 -4.03 25.67
C ARG A 131 -19.51 -4.93 24.55
N ALA A 132 -20.62 -5.63 24.78
CA ALA A 132 -21.25 -6.49 23.77
C ALA A 132 -21.67 -5.69 22.52
N VAL A 133 -22.22 -4.48 22.69
CA VAL A 133 -22.54 -3.59 21.55
C VAL A 133 -21.29 -3.20 20.76
N ARG A 134 -20.15 -2.94 21.42
CA ARG A 134 -18.89 -2.66 20.72
C ARG A 134 -18.40 -3.88 19.95
N GLU A 135 -18.39 -5.06 20.56
CA GLU A 135 -17.96 -6.30 19.90
C GLU A 135 -18.86 -6.64 18.70
N ALA A 136 -20.18 -6.53 18.86
CA ALA A 136 -21.14 -6.67 17.77
C ALA A 136 -20.84 -5.67 16.63
N ARG A 137 -20.56 -4.40 16.96
CA ARG A 137 -20.26 -3.39 15.95
C ARG A 137 -18.95 -3.69 15.19
N GLU A 138 -17.92 -4.18 15.88
CA GLU A 138 -16.66 -4.57 15.23
C GLU A 138 -16.81 -5.81 14.33
N LEU A 139 -17.68 -6.76 14.69
CA LEU A 139 -18.04 -7.87 13.79
C LEU A 139 -18.81 -7.37 12.57
N TYR A 140 -19.78 -6.46 12.76
CA TYR A 140 -20.54 -5.86 11.65
C TYR A 140 -19.66 -5.13 10.64
N ARG A 141 -18.52 -4.57 11.09
CA ARG A 141 -17.55 -3.90 10.21
C ARG A 141 -17.09 -4.79 9.06
N ALA A 142 -17.08 -6.12 9.24
CA ALA A 142 -16.77 -7.08 8.19
C ALA A 142 -17.67 -6.99 6.95
N PHE A 143 -18.91 -6.49 7.13
CA PHE A 143 -19.93 -6.36 6.08
C PHE A 143 -20.22 -4.91 5.66
N ALA A 144 -19.75 -3.92 6.43
CA ALA A 144 -20.25 -2.56 6.35
C ALA A 144 -20.04 -1.89 4.98
N ASP A 145 -18.90 -2.15 4.33
CA ASP A 145 -18.55 -1.66 3.00
C ASP A 145 -19.46 -2.25 1.91
N GLY A 146 -19.68 -3.56 1.94
CA GLY A 146 -20.57 -4.25 1.02
C GLY A 146 -22.02 -3.77 1.15
N ILE A 147 -22.48 -3.54 2.39
CA ILE A 147 -23.82 -2.99 2.66
C ILE A 147 -23.92 -1.55 2.14
N ALA A 148 -22.92 -0.70 2.41
CA ALA A 148 -22.93 0.69 1.98
C ALA A 148 -22.93 0.84 0.46
N ALA A 149 -22.13 0.03 -0.25
CA ALA A 149 -22.07 0.02 -1.70
C ALA A 149 -23.36 -0.53 -2.34
N ALA A 150 -23.93 -1.59 -1.76
CA ALA A 150 -25.12 -2.23 -2.31
C ALA A 150 -26.43 -1.51 -1.96
N ASP A 151 -26.60 -1.06 -0.72
CA ASP A 151 -27.85 -0.50 -0.20
C ASP A 151 -27.56 0.64 0.80
N SER A 152 -27.34 1.83 0.24
CA SER A 152 -27.02 3.02 1.04
C SER A 152 -28.15 3.44 1.99
N GLU A 153 -29.42 3.11 1.69
CA GLU A 153 -30.55 3.39 2.57
C GLU A 153 -30.63 2.38 3.73
N ALA A 154 -30.38 1.09 3.48
CA ALA A 154 -30.20 0.12 4.56
C ALA A 154 -29.00 0.48 5.45
N SER A 155 -27.86 0.85 4.85
CA SER A 155 -26.68 1.30 5.60
C SER A 155 -27.01 2.45 6.56
N LYS A 156 -27.74 3.48 6.10
CA LYS A 156 -28.20 4.58 6.96
C LYS A 156 -29.16 4.12 8.06
N ARG A 157 -30.10 3.20 7.76
CA ARG A 157 -31.04 2.66 8.76
C ARG A 157 -30.31 1.85 9.83
N ILE A 158 -29.40 0.97 9.43
CA ILE A 158 -28.56 0.17 10.33
C ILE A 158 -27.66 1.09 11.15
N GLY A 159 -27.07 2.12 10.56
CA GLY A 159 -26.29 3.12 11.29
C GLY A 159 -27.09 3.85 12.39
N ARG A 160 -28.36 4.17 12.13
CA ARG A 160 -29.27 4.71 13.17
C ARG A 160 -29.60 3.67 14.24
N ALA A 161 -29.79 2.42 13.85
CA ALA A 161 -30.01 1.33 14.81
C ALA A 161 -28.79 1.14 15.73
N TRP A 162 -27.56 1.17 15.20
CA TRP A 162 -26.34 1.15 16.01
C TRP A 162 -26.25 2.33 16.98
N LEU A 163 -26.62 3.54 16.53
CA LEU A 163 -26.65 4.72 17.38
C LEU A 163 -27.65 4.56 18.53
N GLU A 164 -28.85 4.07 18.24
CA GLU A 164 -29.90 3.83 19.22
C GLU A 164 -29.54 2.71 20.21
N LEU A 165 -28.92 1.63 19.71
CA LEU A 165 -28.46 0.52 20.53
C LEU A 165 -27.37 0.98 21.51
N ALA A 166 -26.40 1.78 21.03
CA ALA A 166 -25.33 2.32 21.85
C ALA A 166 -25.81 3.36 22.87
N SER A 167 -26.73 4.25 22.48
CA SER A 167 -27.29 5.26 23.39
C SER A 167 -28.18 4.63 24.47
N SER A 168 -28.90 3.56 24.12
CA SER A 168 -29.82 2.84 25.00
C SER A 168 -29.13 1.78 25.87
N ALA A 169 -27.87 1.44 25.62
CA ALA A 169 -27.08 0.56 26.49
C ALA A 169 -26.88 1.15 27.91
N GLY A 170 -27.11 2.45 28.09
CA GLY A 170 -26.90 3.17 29.35
C GLY A 170 -25.43 3.53 29.56
N SER A 171 -25.09 4.14 30.70
CA SER A 171 -23.73 4.52 31.09
C SER A 171 -23.62 4.53 32.62
N PRO A 172 -22.52 4.01 33.21
CA PRO A 172 -22.30 4.09 34.65
C PRO A 172 -21.95 5.50 35.14
N GLY A 173 -21.71 6.46 34.24
CA GLY A 173 -21.23 7.80 34.58
C GLY A 173 -19.81 7.81 35.14
N LEU A 174 -19.27 9.01 35.39
CA LEU A 174 -17.97 9.16 36.06
C LEU A 174 -18.23 9.29 37.58
N LEU A 175 -17.82 8.29 38.37
CA LEU A 175 -18.11 8.22 39.81
C LEU A 175 -19.62 8.37 40.12
N GLY A 176 -20.48 7.83 39.24
CA GLY A 176 -21.94 7.89 39.36
C GLY A 176 -22.59 9.19 38.84
N ALA A 177 -21.80 10.23 38.53
CA ALA A 177 -22.32 11.43 37.88
C ALA A 177 -22.54 11.19 36.38
N GLY A 178 -23.73 11.53 35.88
CA GLY A 178 -24.10 11.30 34.48
C GLY A 178 -24.49 9.84 34.16
N THR A 179 -24.88 9.06 35.17
CA THR A 179 -25.41 7.70 34.97
C THR A 179 -26.66 7.75 34.10
N THR A 180 -26.70 6.94 33.04
CA THR A 180 -27.89 6.72 32.23
C THR A 180 -28.33 5.26 32.33
N PRO A 181 -29.62 4.97 32.59
CA PRO A 181 -30.10 3.60 32.66
C PRO A 181 -30.16 2.97 31.28
N THR A 182 -30.03 1.64 31.24
CA THR A 182 -30.26 0.84 30.05
C THR A 182 -31.75 0.82 29.68
N SER A 183 -32.07 0.94 28.40
CA SER A 183 -33.45 0.84 27.86
C SER A 183 -33.59 -0.42 27.00
N THR A 184 -34.02 -1.52 27.62
CA THR A 184 -34.13 -2.82 26.94
C THR A 184 -35.10 -2.80 25.76
N GLU A 185 -36.20 -2.04 25.85
CA GLU A 185 -37.19 -1.92 24.75
C GLU A 185 -36.60 -1.21 23.51
N ALA A 186 -35.91 -0.10 23.73
CA ALA A 186 -35.25 0.64 22.65
C ALA A 186 -34.12 -0.18 22.02
N MET A 187 -33.32 -0.85 22.86
CA MET A 187 -32.28 -1.77 22.39
C MET A 187 -32.86 -2.93 21.59
N ALA A 188 -33.96 -3.54 22.02
CA ALA A 188 -34.59 -4.65 21.30
C ALA A 188 -35.13 -4.20 19.93
N THR A 189 -35.70 -3.00 19.86
CA THR A 189 -36.18 -2.41 18.60
C THR A 189 -35.01 -2.15 17.64
N ALA A 190 -33.91 -1.60 18.15
CA ALA A 190 -32.70 -1.36 17.36
C ALA A 190 -32.05 -2.67 16.89
N ARG A 191 -31.93 -3.67 17.79
CA ARG A 191 -31.44 -5.02 17.47
C ARG A 191 -32.24 -5.62 16.32
N ALA A 192 -33.57 -5.57 16.36
CA ALA A 192 -34.42 -6.17 15.32
C ALA A 192 -34.09 -5.64 13.91
N VAL A 193 -33.82 -4.33 13.78
CA VAL A 193 -33.43 -3.73 12.48
C VAL A 193 -32.14 -4.35 11.94
N ILE A 194 -31.16 -4.62 12.80
CA ILE A 194 -29.89 -5.23 12.41
C ILE A 194 -30.11 -6.71 12.10
N SER A 195 -30.77 -7.44 13.00
CA SER A 195 -31.02 -8.87 12.88
C SER A 195 -31.84 -9.25 11.65
N ASP A 196 -32.91 -8.51 11.36
CA ASP A 196 -33.75 -8.75 10.18
C ASP A 196 -32.91 -8.61 8.90
N TYR A 197 -32.02 -7.61 8.84
CA TYR A 197 -31.14 -7.43 7.70
C TYR A 197 -30.12 -8.56 7.56
N LEU A 198 -29.53 -9.03 8.67
CA LEU A 198 -28.60 -10.17 8.67
C LEU A 198 -29.30 -11.46 8.22
N ALA A 199 -30.50 -11.71 8.71
CA ALA A 199 -31.30 -12.88 8.33
C ALA A 199 -31.53 -12.95 6.81
N ASP A 200 -31.92 -11.83 6.21
CA ASP A 200 -32.24 -11.76 4.78
C ASP A 200 -30.99 -11.85 3.87
N ASN A 201 -29.81 -11.44 4.36
CA ASN A 201 -28.64 -11.19 3.50
C ASN A 201 -27.40 -12.03 3.79
N TYR A 202 -27.23 -12.50 5.02
CA TYR A 202 -26.02 -13.20 5.48
C TYR A 202 -26.32 -14.51 6.21
N LEU A 203 -27.59 -14.82 6.45
CA LEU A 203 -28.06 -16.11 6.95
C LEU A 203 -29.10 -16.79 6.05
N PRO A 204 -29.08 -16.66 4.70
CA PRO A 204 -29.98 -17.42 3.84
C PRO A 204 -29.63 -18.93 3.91
N ASP A 205 -30.62 -19.78 3.63
CA ASP A 205 -30.42 -21.23 3.53
C ASP A 205 -29.42 -21.63 2.44
N THR A 206 -29.34 -20.84 1.37
CA THR A 206 -28.46 -21.05 0.23
C THR A 206 -27.90 -19.73 -0.26
N PHE A 207 -26.59 -19.68 -0.53
CA PHE A 207 -25.95 -18.54 -1.18
C PHE A 207 -25.81 -18.80 -2.68
N THR A 208 -25.91 -17.74 -3.48
CA THR A 208 -25.61 -17.76 -4.91
C THR A 208 -24.11 -17.98 -5.10
N THR A 209 -23.72 -18.84 -6.03
CA THR A 209 -22.31 -19.01 -6.41
C THR A 209 -21.80 -17.75 -7.11
N ARG A 210 -20.67 -17.20 -6.65
CA ARG A 210 -20.09 -15.94 -7.13
C ARG A 210 -18.72 -16.17 -7.74
N ARG A 211 -18.38 -15.40 -8.79
CA ARG A 211 -17.01 -15.40 -9.35
C ARG A 211 -16.04 -14.75 -8.38
N THR A 212 -16.40 -13.59 -7.84
CA THR A 212 -15.61 -12.84 -6.86
C THR A 212 -16.31 -12.94 -5.50
N LEU A 213 -15.57 -13.37 -4.48
CA LEU A 213 -16.01 -13.36 -3.09
C LEU A 213 -16.02 -11.91 -2.59
N SER A 214 -17.11 -11.51 -1.95
CA SER A 214 -17.25 -10.17 -1.41
C SER A 214 -18.25 -10.17 -0.27
N ALA A 215 -18.18 -9.14 0.57
CA ALA A 215 -19.14 -8.92 1.64
C ALA A 215 -20.49 -8.35 1.15
N LEU A 216 -20.82 -8.50 -0.14
CA LEU A 216 -22.07 -8.00 -0.70
C LEU A 216 -23.28 -8.76 -0.11
N PRO A 217 -24.36 -8.04 0.28
CA PRO A 217 -25.61 -8.65 0.73
C PRO A 217 -26.17 -9.62 -0.32
N GLU A 218 -26.70 -10.77 0.11
CA GLU A 218 -27.23 -11.78 -0.82
C GLU A 218 -28.38 -11.24 -1.69
N THR A 219 -29.26 -10.41 -1.13
CA THR A 219 -30.35 -9.78 -1.91
C THR A 219 -29.82 -8.88 -3.04
N ALA A 220 -28.68 -8.24 -2.84
CA ALA A 220 -28.03 -7.41 -3.86
C ALA A 220 -27.48 -8.27 -5.00
N VAL A 221 -26.86 -9.41 -4.68
CA VAL A 221 -26.35 -10.34 -5.68
C VAL A 221 -27.48 -11.00 -6.47
N LEU A 222 -28.56 -11.41 -5.80
CA LEU A 222 -29.75 -11.96 -6.44
C LEU A 222 -30.47 -10.97 -7.37
N SER A 223 -30.32 -9.66 -7.13
CA SER A 223 -30.90 -8.63 -8.00
C SER A 223 -30.27 -8.60 -9.40
N GLY A 224 -29.08 -9.18 -9.57
CA GLY A 224 -28.30 -9.15 -10.82
C GLY A 224 -27.76 -7.76 -11.18
N ARG A 225 -27.93 -6.75 -10.32
CA ARG A 225 -27.34 -5.43 -10.52
C ARG A 225 -25.83 -5.50 -10.26
N SER A 226 -25.05 -4.91 -11.17
CA SER A 226 -23.62 -4.70 -10.93
C SER A 226 -23.46 -3.73 -9.77
N VAL A 227 -22.82 -4.20 -8.69
CA VAL A 227 -22.45 -3.36 -7.54
C VAL A 227 -20.94 -3.33 -7.49
N GLU A 228 -20.40 -2.14 -7.71
CA GLU A 228 -18.99 -1.88 -7.53
C GLU A 228 -18.74 -1.66 -6.03
N VAL A 229 -17.92 -2.53 -5.43
CA VAL A 229 -17.44 -2.37 -4.07
C VAL A 229 -16.05 -1.78 -4.18
N PRO A 230 -15.78 -0.62 -3.54
CA PRO A 230 -14.44 -0.06 -3.52
C PRO A 230 -13.44 -1.13 -3.06
N PRO A 231 -12.33 -1.33 -3.80
CA PRO A 231 -11.26 -2.20 -3.36
C PRO A 231 -10.78 -1.79 -1.96
N SER A 232 -10.39 -2.78 -1.16
CA SER A 232 -9.79 -2.54 0.15
C SER A 232 -8.67 -3.53 0.39
N LEU A 233 -7.63 -3.08 1.07
CA LEU A 233 -6.56 -3.95 1.52
C LEU A 233 -7.09 -4.90 2.61
N PRO A 234 -6.66 -6.17 2.60
CA PRO A 234 -7.04 -7.11 3.65
C PRO A 234 -6.36 -6.75 4.99
N PRO A 235 -6.95 -7.15 6.12
CA PRO A 235 -6.32 -7.03 7.43
C PRO A 235 -4.90 -7.61 7.44
N GLY A 236 -3.94 -6.86 7.97
CA GLY A 236 -2.54 -7.25 8.03
C GLY A 236 -1.67 -6.69 6.90
N SER A 237 -2.25 -6.00 5.93
CA SER A 237 -1.49 -5.17 4.98
C SER A 237 -0.74 -4.02 5.67
N ASP A 238 0.40 -3.66 5.10
CA ASP A 238 1.19 -2.47 5.42
C ASP A 238 1.74 -1.93 4.10
N ILE A 239 1.28 -0.76 3.67
CA ILE A 239 1.75 -0.09 2.44
C ILE A 239 2.27 1.31 2.77
N PHE A 240 2.55 1.57 4.04
CA PHE A 240 3.00 2.87 4.51
C PHE A 240 4.45 3.11 4.11
N ASP A 241 4.81 4.39 4.06
CA ASP A 241 6.21 4.78 3.98
C ASP A 241 7.03 4.14 5.09
N GLN A 242 8.26 3.80 4.74
CA GLN A 242 9.18 3.21 5.69
C GLN A 242 9.68 4.21 6.72
N ASP A 243 9.93 3.70 7.92
CA ASP A 243 10.46 4.46 9.07
C ASP A 243 11.66 3.69 9.62
N PRO A 244 12.88 4.26 9.57
CA PRO A 244 13.22 5.62 9.11
C PRO A 244 13.04 5.81 7.58
N LEU A 245 12.71 7.03 7.17
CA LEU A 245 12.51 7.39 5.77
C LEU A 245 13.87 7.41 5.02
N PRO A 246 14.01 6.84 3.81
CA PRO A 246 15.28 6.80 3.10
C PRO A 246 15.71 8.18 2.61
N LEU A 247 17.01 8.38 2.50
CA LEU A 247 17.54 9.52 1.79
C LEU A 247 17.32 9.33 0.27
N LEU A 248 16.76 10.36 -0.38
CA LEU A 248 16.71 10.47 -1.84
C LEU A 248 17.91 11.30 -2.30
N VAL A 249 18.63 10.83 -3.31
CA VAL A 249 19.74 11.57 -3.92
C VAL A 249 19.46 11.71 -5.40
N LEU A 250 19.24 12.94 -5.85
CA LEU A 250 19.00 13.27 -7.24
C LEU A 250 20.23 13.96 -7.84
N ASN A 251 20.65 13.48 -9.01
CA ASN A 251 21.88 13.96 -9.65
C ASN A 251 21.83 15.45 -10.05
N PHE A 252 20.66 16.02 -10.34
CA PHE A 252 20.53 17.45 -10.60
C PHE A 252 20.63 18.30 -9.31
N GLU A 253 20.11 17.83 -8.19
CA GLU A 253 20.19 18.52 -6.89
C GLU A 253 21.64 18.60 -6.41
N GLU A 254 22.42 17.53 -6.60
CA GLU A 254 23.85 17.50 -6.30
C GLU A 254 24.66 18.51 -7.15
N GLN A 255 24.12 18.93 -8.29
CA GLN A 255 24.68 19.99 -9.13
C GLN A 255 24.18 21.39 -8.74
N GLY A 256 23.30 21.49 -7.74
CA GLY A 256 22.69 22.73 -7.25
C GLY A 256 21.60 23.28 -8.17
N ILE A 257 20.93 22.41 -8.93
CA ILE A 257 19.80 22.77 -9.80
C ILE A 257 18.50 22.61 -9.00
N ASP A 258 17.60 23.58 -9.12
CA ASP A 258 16.27 23.53 -8.52
C ASP A 258 15.32 22.73 -9.44
N GLU A 259 14.55 21.79 -8.88
CA GLU A 259 13.63 20.96 -9.65
C GLU A 259 12.52 21.78 -10.33
N THR A 260 12.12 22.91 -9.75
CA THR A 260 11.12 23.82 -10.33
C THR A 260 11.58 24.43 -11.67
N ASP A 261 12.89 24.46 -11.92
CA ASP A 261 13.48 24.83 -13.21
C ASP A 261 13.49 23.68 -14.24
N LEU A 262 13.12 22.46 -13.82
CA LEU A 262 13.12 21.23 -14.61
C LEU A 262 11.69 20.66 -14.74
N PRO A 263 10.77 21.31 -15.46
CA PRO A 263 9.35 20.93 -15.49
C PRO A 263 9.08 19.52 -16.00
N LEU A 264 9.98 18.93 -16.80
CA LEU A 264 9.86 17.53 -17.22
C LEU A 264 10.19 16.55 -16.08
N VAL A 265 11.15 16.88 -15.23
CA VAL A 265 11.54 16.08 -14.05
C VAL A 265 10.47 16.23 -12.98
N ALA A 266 10.05 17.46 -12.66
CA ALA A 266 8.96 17.72 -11.70
C ALA A 266 7.64 17.01 -12.08
N TYR A 267 7.33 16.93 -13.38
CA TYR A 267 6.18 16.16 -13.85
C TYR A 267 6.40 14.65 -13.71
N GLY A 268 7.63 14.17 -13.95
CA GLY A 268 8.03 12.78 -13.79
C GLY A 268 7.97 12.32 -12.34
N ASP A 269 8.40 13.17 -11.41
CA ASP A 269 8.32 12.94 -9.97
C ASP A 269 6.86 12.81 -9.53
N MET A 270 6.02 13.79 -9.90
CA MET A 270 4.57 13.71 -9.65
C MET A 270 3.94 12.42 -10.21
N LEU A 271 4.31 12.00 -11.42
CA LEU A 271 3.80 10.74 -11.99
C LEU A 271 4.29 9.51 -11.21
N PHE A 272 5.50 9.54 -10.66
CA PHE A 272 6.05 8.46 -9.86
C PHE A 272 5.29 8.28 -8.54
N ASP A 273 4.80 9.39 -7.97
CA ASP A 273 3.96 9.42 -6.76
C ASP A 273 2.45 9.34 -7.04
N SER A 274 2.04 9.33 -8.31
CA SER A 274 0.62 9.32 -8.66
C SER A 274 0.04 7.91 -8.78
N ALA A 275 -0.92 7.57 -7.93
CA ALA A 275 -1.74 6.36 -8.11
C ALA A 275 -2.65 6.43 -9.36
N GLN A 276 -2.85 7.63 -9.92
CA GLN A 276 -3.80 7.87 -11.03
C GLN A 276 -3.34 7.28 -12.35
N ILE A 277 -2.05 6.96 -12.51
CA ILE A 277 -1.54 6.32 -13.73
C ILE A 277 -1.86 4.82 -13.79
N PHE A 278 -2.31 4.21 -12.69
CA PHE A 278 -2.66 2.80 -12.61
C PHE A 278 -4.17 2.54 -12.74
N GLY A 279 -4.52 1.27 -12.94
CA GLY A 279 -5.88 0.79 -12.93
C GLY A 279 -6.36 0.42 -11.53
N SER A 280 -7.63 0.04 -11.42
CA SER A 280 -8.19 -0.60 -10.23
C SER A 280 -7.67 -2.04 -10.11
N PRO A 281 -7.28 -2.52 -8.90
CA PRO A 281 -7.49 -1.87 -7.62
C PRO A 281 -6.41 -0.89 -7.17
N ALA A 282 -5.20 -0.89 -7.77
CA ALA A 282 -4.05 -0.13 -7.29
C ALA A 282 -4.32 1.37 -7.13
N ARG A 283 -4.95 1.99 -8.14
CA ARG A 283 -5.39 3.39 -8.07
C ARG A 283 -6.31 3.66 -6.89
N ASP A 284 -7.29 2.78 -6.67
CA ASP A 284 -8.35 2.98 -5.67
C ASP A 284 -7.84 2.76 -4.23
N ILE A 285 -6.72 2.06 -4.06
CA ILE A 285 -6.06 1.86 -2.76
C ILE A 285 -4.82 2.74 -2.58
N GLY A 286 -4.56 3.65 -3.53
CA GLY A 286 -3.48 4.64 -3.44
C GLY A 286 -2.07 4.07 -3.61
N ILE A 287 -1.90 2.98 -4.37
CA ILE A 287 -0.57 2.48 -4.73
C ILE A 287 -0.01 3.31 -5.88
N ALA A 288 1.20 3.82 -5.69
CA ALA A 288 2.03 4.48 -6.69
C ALA A 288 3.39 3.77 -6.81
N CYS A 289 4.27 4.23 -7.72
CA CYS A 289 5.61 3.66 -7.83
C CYS A 289 6.38 3.82 -6.50
N SER A 290 6.23 4.97 -5.84
CA SER A 290 6.85 5.28 -4.54
C SER A 290 6.34 4.45 -3.37
N THR A 291 5.14 3.85 -3.48
CA THR A 291 4.65 2.91 -2.45
C THR A 291 5.55 1.68 -2.33
N CYS A 292 6.06 1.18 -3.46
CA CYS A 292 7.02 0.07 -3.50
C CYS A 292 8.46 0.59 -3.43
N HIS A 293 8.76 1.66 -4.15
CA HIS A 293 10.10 2.24 -4.31
C HIS A 293 10.21 3.58 -3.57
N ASN A 294 10.03 3.53 -2.25
CA ASN A 294 9.99 4.70 -1.39
C ASN A 294 11.30 5.50 -1.47
N ARG A 295 11.22 6.72 -2.04
CA ARG A 295 12.36 7.62 -2.25
C ARG A 295 13.53 6.97 -2.98
N SER A 296 13.23 6.27 -4.08
CA SER A 296 14.16 5.48 -4.90
C SER A 296 14.75 4.22 -4.24
N ASP A 297 14.42 3.95 -2.98
CA ASP A 297 14.86 2.75 -2.26
C ASP A 297 13.71 1.74 -2.10
N VAL A 298 14.00 0.52 -1.67
CA VAL A 298 12.97 -0.48 -1.38
C VAL A 298 12.11 -0.08 -0.18
N ASN A 299 10.78 -0.15 -0.27
CA ASN A 299 9.91 -0.06 0.90
C ASN A 299 9.90 -1.40 1.67
N GLN A 300 10.76 -1.52 2.69
CA GLN A 300 10.85 -2.75 3.49
C GLN A 300 9.63 -3.02 4.38
N ARG A 301 8.69 -2.09 4.51
CA ARG A 301 7.45 -2.31 5.24
C ARG A 301 6.38 -2.97 4.38
N LEU A 302 6.44 -2.75 3.07
CA LEU A 302 5.39 -3.13 2.14
C LEU A 302 5.05 -4.61 2.27
N PHE A 303 3.78 -4.88 2.53
CA PHE A 303 3.25 -6.22 2.64
C PHE A 303 1.75 -6.24 2.36
N ILE A 304 1.32 -7.14 1.49
CA ILE A 304 -0.08 -7.44 1.25
C ILE A 304 -0.27 -8.96 1.41
N PRO A 305 -1.04 -9.44 2.40
CA PRO A 305 -1.30 -10.87 2.57
C PRO A 305 -1.69 -11.56 1.27
N GLY A 306 -1.04 -12.67 0.93
CA GLY A 306 -1.29 -13.43 -0.31
C GLY A 306 -0.74 -12.83 -1.60
N ALA A 307 -0.30 -11.56 -1.61
CA ALA A 307 0.50 -10.98 -2.69
C ALA A 307 1.97 -10.80 -2.28
N SER A 308 2.28 -10.92 -0.99
CA SER A 308 3.62 -10.83 -0.41
C SER A 308 3.84 -12.03 0.50
N HIS A 309 4.98 -12.70 0.38
CA HIS A 309 5.42 -13.72 1.34
C HIS A 309 6.19 -13.12 2.52
N GLN A 310 6.78 -11.94 2.33
CA GLN A 310 7.54 -11.23 3.36
C GLN A 310 7.50 -9.70 3.13
N PRO A 311 7.82 -8.89 4.15
CA PRO A 311 7.96 -7.43 3.97
C PRO A 311 8.99 -7.10 2.87
N GLY A 312 8.67 -6.13 2.01
CA GLY A 312 9.55 -5.70 0.91
C GLY A 312 9.52 -6.60 -0.33
N ALA A 313 8.57 -7.53 -0.41
CA ALA A 313 8.33 -8.37 -1.58
C ALA A 313 6.87 -8.28 -2.02
N ILE A 314 6.63 -8.41 -3.33
CA ILE A 314 5.28 -8.33 -3.90
C ILE A 314 5.23 -9.09 -5.22
N ASP A 315 4.13 -9.79 -5.44
CA ASP A 315 3.73 -10.37 -6.70
C ASP A 315 2.87 -9.35 -7.47
N VAL A 316 3.41 -8.82 -8.56
CA VAL A 316 2.74 -7.84 -9.44
C VAL A 316 2.19 -8.46 -10.72
N ASP A 317 2.56 -9.71 -11.03
CA ASP A 317 2.06 -10.47 -12.15
C ASP A 317 1.10 -11.59 -11.76
N GLY A 318 0.63 -11.59 -10.51
CA GLY A 318 -0.49 -12.35 -10.00
C GLY A 318 -1.88 -11.74 -10.28
N ALA A 319 -2.92 -12.36 -9.70
CA ALA A 319 -4.31 -12.01 -9.99
C ALA A 319 -4.79 -10.68 -9.39
N PHE A 320 -4.10 -10.14 -8.37
CA PHE A 320 -4.64 -9.05 -7.56
C PHE A 320 -4.71 -7.71 -8.30
N PHE A 321 -3.61 -7.29 -8.95
CA PHE A 321 -3.54 -6.00 -9.64
C PHE A 321 -4.11 -6.07 -11.06
N ASN A 322 -3.74 -7.09 -11.82
CA ASN A 322 -4.27 -7.31 -13.16
C ASN A 322 -4.57 -8.79 -13.42
N PRO A 323 -5.84 -9.23 -13.23
CA PRO A 323 -6.24 -10.62 -13.49
C PRO A 323 -5.97 -11.12 -14.92
N ILE A 324 -5.80 -10.23 -15.91
CA ILE A 324 -5.49 -10.62 -17.29
C ILE A 324 -4.00 -10.94 -17.46
N PHE A 325 -3.14 -10.36 -16.62
CA PHE A 325 -1.70 -10.59 -16.64
C PHE A 325 -1.24 -11.73 -15.72
N ASN A 326 -2.16 -12.25 -14.90
CA ASN A 326 -1.92 -13.36 -13.97
C ASN A 326 -1.17 -14.54 -14.61
N ASP A 327 0.05 -14.80 -14.16
CA ASP A 327 0.90 -15.90 -14.61
C ASP A 327 0.55 -17.25 -13.91
N ARG A 328 -0.29 -17.18 -12.87
CA ARG A 328 -0.80 -18.27 -12.03
C ARG A 328 0.26 -18.96 -11.18
N ARG A 329 1.27 -18.22 -10.78
CA ARG A 329 2.25 -18.64 -9.79
C ARG A 329 2.07 -17.80 -8.52
N ASP A 330 2.62 -18.34 -7.46
CA ASP A 330 2.77 -17.66 -6.18
C ASP A 330 4.28 -17.57 -5.94
N ASP A 331 4.89 -16.60 -6.62
CA ASP A 331 6.33 -16.34 -6.59
C ASP A 331 6.62 -14.83 -6.45
N PRO A 332 6.09 -14.18 -5.39
CA PRO A 332 6.44 -12.80 -5.07
C PRO A 332 7.95 -12.61 -5.01
N ILE A 333 8.43 -11.56 -5.68
CA ILE A 333 9.85 -11.22 -5.73
C ILE A 333 10.17 -10.02 -4.83
N ASP A 334 11.44 -9.89 -4.46
CA ASP A 334 11.96 -8.72 -3.77
C ASP A 334 11.75 -7.46 -4.60
N ILE A 335 11.32 -6.38 -3.95
CA ILE A 335 11.24 -5.06 -4.57
C ILE A 335 12.67 -4.51 -4.66
N PRO A 336 13.22 -4.25 -5.85
CA PRO A 336 14.57 -3.74 -5.97
C PRO A 336 14.63 -2.25 -5.59
N SER A 337 15.76 -1.81 -5.02
CA SER A 337 16.12 -0.38 -4.99
C SER A 337 16.28 0.14 -6.42
N LEU A 338 15.78 1.36 -6.67
CA LEU A 338 15.95 2.07 -7.95
C LEU A 338 17.16 3.01 -7.95
N ARG A 339 17.90 3.13 -6.83
CA ARG A 339 19.13 3.95 -6.78
C ARG A 339 20.12 3.57 -7.88
N GLY A 340 20.61 4.59 -8.58
CA GLY A 340 21.54 4.43 -9.70
C GLY A 340 20.92 3.78 -10.94
N LEU A 341 19.60 3.83 -11.11
CA LEU A 341 18.83 3.13 -12.15
C LEU A 341 19.46 3.25 -13.55
N ARG A 342 19.99 4.43 -13.89
CA ARG A 342 20.69 4.72 -15.16
C ARG A 342 21.85 3.79 -15.50
N PHE A 343 22.38 3.05 -14.51
CA PHE A 343 23.48 2.11 -14.66
C PHE A 343 23.07 0.63 -14.59
N THR A 344 21.82 0.34 -14.28
CA THR A 344 21.35 -1.01 -13.91
C THR A 344 20.75 -1.82 -15.05
N GLY A 345 20.46 -1.18 -16.19
CA GLY A 345 19.90 -1.86 -17.36
C GLY A 345 20.68 -3.12 -17.77
N PRO A 346 20.03 -4.17 -18.31
CA PRO A 346 18.61 -4.27 -18.66
C PRO A 346 17.66 -4.29 -17.44
N TYR A 347 16.36 -4.19 -17.70
CA TYR A 347 15.31 -4.03 -16.68
C TYR A 347 14.33 -5.20 -16.68
N GLY A 348 13.59 -5.35 -15.57
CA GLY A 348 12.95 -6.61 -15.17
C GLY A 348 13.98 -7.50 -14.48
N ARG A 349 13.61 -8.21 -13.41
CA ARG A 349 14.57 -9.02 -12.61
C ARG A 349 15.32 -10.08 -13.42
N ASP A 350 14.81 -10.41 -14.61
CA ASP A 350 15.33 -11.34 -15.61
C ASP A 350 15.98 -10.66 -16.83
N GLY A 351 16.14 -9.33 -16.82
CA GLY A 351 16.76 -8.55 -17.88
C GLY A 351 15.96 -8.50 -19.18
N ARG A 352 14.65 -8.78 -19.16
CA ARG A 352 13.83 -8.91 -20.37
C ARG A 352 13.61 -7.59 -21.13
N PHE A 353 13.78 -6.44 -20.48
CA PHE A 353 13.58 -5.12 -21.08
C PHE A 353 14.90 -4.37 -21.29
N ALA A 354 15.22 -4.02 -22.54
CA ALA A 354 16.40 -3.20 -22.84
C ALA A 354 16.20 -1.69 -22.57
N SER A 355 14.95 -1.27 -22.34
CA SER A 355 14.54 0.14 -22.26
C SER A 355 13.76 0.39 -20.98
N LEU A 356 14.17 1.39 -20.21
CA LEU A 356 13.46 1.80 -18.99
C LEU A 356 12.05 2.30 -19.34
N ARG A 357 11.91 2.94 -20.50
CA ARG A 357 10.63 3.41 -21.03
C ARG A 357 9.66 2.26 -21.30
N ASP A 358 10.15 1.18 -21.90
CA ASP A 358 9.31 0.00 -22.21
C ASP A 358 8.95 -0.76 -20.93
N PHE A 359 9.90 -0.85 -19.98
CA PHE A 359 9.63 -1.42 -18.65
C PHE A 359 8.60 -0.61 -17.88
N SER A 360 8.73 0.72 -17.82
CA SER A 360 7.77 1.60 -17.13
C SER A 360 6.36 1.47 -17.72
N ARG A 361 6.24 1.40 -19.05
CA ARG A 361 4.97 1.11 -19.72
C ARG A 361 4.43 -0.28 -19.34
N ASN A 362 5.28 -1.30 -19.24
CA ASN A 362 4.87 -2.63 -18.81
C ASN A 362 4.29 -2.61 -17.39
N VAL A 363 4.97 -1.95 -16.45
CA VAL A 363 4.48 -1.78 -15.08
C VAL A 363 3.08 -1.14 -15.10
N ILE A 364 2.94 0.00 -15.78
CA ILE A 364 1.67 0.73 -15.81
C ILE A 364 0.54 -0.10 -16.44
N VAL A 365 0.74 -0.62 -17.66
CA VAL A 365 -0.35 -1.20 -18.46
C VAL A 365 -0.58 -2.68 -18.14
N ASN A 366 0.48 -3.45 -17.96
CA ASN A 366 0.39 -4.90 -17.82
C ASN A 366 0.33 -5.34 -16.37
N GLU A 367 1.18 -4.82 -15.49
CA GLU A 367 1.19 -5.24 -14.07
C GLU A 367 0.03 -4.57 -13.31
N PHE A 368 -0.20 -3.27 -13.53
CA PHE A 368 -1.17 -2.48 -12.77
C PHE A 368 -2.43 -2.06 -13.54
N ALA A 369 -2.67 -2.61 -14.74
CA ALA A 369 -3.88 -2.41 -15.54
C ALA A 369 -4.25 -0.94 -15.83
N GLY A 370 -3.27 -0.04 -15.83
CA GLY A 370 -3.42 1.37 -16.19
C GLY A 370 -3.70 1.59 -17.67
N GLU A 371 -4.16 2.80 -18.01
CA GLU A 371 -4.32 3.22 -19.40
C GLU A 371 -2.95 3.39 -20.08
N GLU A 372 -2.94 3.42 -21.41
CA GLU A 372 -1.72 3.66 -22.17
C GLU A 372 -1.18 5.07 -21.87
N PRO A 373 0.01 5.22 -21.27
CA PRO A 373 0.55 6.53 -20.96
C PRO A 373 0.92 7.31 -22.23
N THR A 374 0.75 8.63 -22.19
CA THR A 374 1.17 9.46 -23.32
C THR A 374 2.69 9.41 -23.51
N PRO A 375 3.21 9.76 -24.70
CA PRO A 375 4.65 9.82 -24.89
C PRO A 375 5.36 10.75 -23.91
N PHE A 376 4.71 11.87 -23.58
CA PHE A 376 5.18 12.88 -22.63
C PHE A 376 5.27 12.33 -21.20
N MET A 377 4.24 11.61 -20.73
CA MET A 377 4.27 10.97 -19.40
C MET A 377 5.45 10.01 -19.25
N LEU A 378 5.67 9.15 -20.25
CA LEU A 378 6.79 8.20 -20.23
C LEU A 378 8.16 8.90 -20.32
N ASP A 379 8.27 10.00 -21.08
CA ASP A 379 9.51 10.76 -21.14
C ASP A 379 9.79 11.47 -19.81
N ALA A 380 8.76 11.99 -19.15
CA ALA A 380 8.84 12.62 -17.83
C ALA A 380 9.26 11.62 -16.75
N LEU A 381 8.56 10.48 -16.65
CA LEU A 381 8.90 9.40 -15.71
C LEU A 381 10.35 8.93 -15.91
N VAL A 382 10.77 8.69 -17.14
CA VAL A 382 12.14 8.28 -17.44
C VAL A 382 13.14 9.38 -17.10
N ALA A 383 12.82 10.65 -17.37
CA ALA A 383 13.70 11.77 -17.00
C ALA A 383 13.93 11.82 -15.49
N TYR A 384 12.88 11.70 -14.68
CA TYR A 384 12.98 11.67 -13.23
C TYR A 384 13.75 10.45 -12.71
N MET A 385 13.36 9.24 -13.11
CA MET A 385 13.98 8.01 -12.59
C MET A 385 15.47 7.87 -12.98
N LEU A 386 15.93 8.54 -14.03
CA LEU A 386 17.35 8.57 -14.38
C LEU A 386 18.19 9.45 -13.44
N GLU A 387 17.56 10.33 -12.67
CA GLU A 387 18.23 11.19 -11.70
C GLU A 387 18.53 10.46 -10.37
N PHE A 388 17.87 9.33 -10.09
CA PHE A 388 18.15 8.51 -8.90
C PHE A 388 19.63 8.08 -8.86
N ASP A 389 20.36 8.55 -7.87
CA ASP A 389 21.77 8.22 -7.67
C ASP A 389 22.00 7.24 -6.51
N PHE A 390 23.19 6.66 -6.47
CA PHE A 390 23.65 5.91 -5.31
C PHE A 390 23.92 6.82 -4.12
N LEU A 391 23.76 6.29 -2.92
CA LEU A 391 24.16 7.01 -1.71
C LEU A 391 25.68 7.18 -1.65
N PRO A 392 26.18 8.29 -1.08
CA PRO A 392 27.59 8.43 -0.75
C PRO A 392 28.09 7.32 0.18
N ASN A 393 29.34 6.88 0.01
CA ASN A 393 29.98 5.92 0.91
C ASN A 393 31.47 6.24 1.06
N ALA A 394 31.88 6.76 2.22
CA ALA A 394 33.25 7.15 2.53
C ALA A 394 34.25 5.97 2.52
N MET A 395 33.78 4.72 2.61
CA MET A 395 34.62 3.53 2.53
C MET A 395 34.96 3.13 1.09
N LEU A 396 34.30 3.73 0.09
CA LEU A 396 34.54 3.45 -1.32
C LEU A 396 35.04 4.68 -2.10
N THR A 397 35.87 4.42 -3.09
CA THR A 397 36.13 5.38 -4.17
C THR A 397 35.05 5.27 -5.24
N VAL A 398 34.97 6.26 -6.13
CA VAL A 398 34.03 6.27 -7.27
C VAL A 398 34.23 5.07 -8.21
N ASP A 399 35.44 4.50 -8.27
CA ASP A 399 35.75 3.28 -9.04
C ASP A 399 35.62 1.98 -8.21
N GLY A 400 34.88 2.02 -7.09
CA GLY A 400 34.51 0.85 -6.31
C GLY A 400 35.63 0.21 -5.48
N ARG A 401 36.73 0.93 -5.21
CA ARG A 401 37.84 0.43 -4.37
C ARG A 401 37.71 0.88 -2.93
N LEU A 402 38.17 0.05 -2.00
CA LEU A 402 38.19 0.39 -0.58
C LEU A 402 39.12 1.58 -0.28
N THR A 403 38.67 2.51 0.56
CA THR A 403 39.48 3.63 1.07
C THR A 403 40.22 3.26 2.35
N SER A 404 40.86 4.24 3.00
CA SER A 404 41.40 4.07 4.35
C SER A 404 40.34 4.02 5.45
N ALA A 405 39.09 4.39 5.16
CA ALA A 405 38.00 4.31 6.12
C ALA A 405 37.48 2.88 6.29
N ALA A 406 37.68 2.01 5.29
CA ALA A 406 37.22 0.62 5.32
C ALA A 406 37.95 -0.21 6.40
N PRO A 407 37.25 -1.12 7.12
CA PRO A 407 37.86 -2.03 8.08
C PRO A 407 38.92 -2.95 7.47
N GLU A 408 39.89 -3.38 8.28
CA GLU A 408 40.94 -4.31 7.81
C GLU A 408 40.39 -5.69 7.39
N GLY A 409 39.28 -6.13 7.98
CA GLY A 409 38.57 -7.35 7.55
C GLY A 409 38.06 -7.24 6.11
N ALA A 410 37.44 -6.11 5.76
CA ALA A 410 36.96 -5.85 4.40
C ALA A 410 38.09 -5.90 3.36
N ARG A 411 39.31 -5.49 3.71
CA ARG A 411 40.48 -5.58 2.80
C ARG A 411 40.92 -7.02 2.55
N ARG A 412 40.83 -7.88 3.56
CA ARG A 412 41.07 -9.32 3.37
C ARG A 412 39.93 -9.96 2.57
N GLY A 413 38.69 -9.54 2.83
CA GLY A 413 37.51 -9.93 2.07
C GLY A 413 37.60 -9.56 0.60
N GLU A 414 38.10 -8.37 0.27
CA GLU A 414 38.31 -7.94 -1.12
C GLU A 414 39.24 -8.90 -1.87
N ALA A 415 40.29 -9.40 -1.22
CA ALA A 415 41.18 -10.40 -1.84
C ALA A 415 40.45 -11.72 -2.13
N ILE A 416 39.51 -12.12 -1.28
CA ILE A 416 38.66 -13.31 -1.45
C ILE A 416 37.64 -13.07 -2.57
N PHE A 417 36.99 -11.91 -2.58
CA PHE A 417 36.01 -11.49 -3.57
C PHE A 417 36.57 -11.50 -5.01
N ASN A 418 37.85 -11.14 -5.15
CA ASN A 418 38.56 -11.15 -6.43
C ASN A 418 39.20 -12.52 -6.78
N ARG A 419 39.19 -13.49 -5.88
CA ARG A 419 39.80 -14.81 -6.08
C ARG A 419 38.93 -15.69 -6.99
N PRO A 420 39.48 -16.30 -8.04
CA PRO A 420 38.77 -17.32 -8.80
C PRO A 420 38.51 -18.59 -7.99
N PHE A 421 37.32 -19.17 -8.16
CA PHE A 421 36.93 -20.44 -7.55
C PHE A 421 36.53 -21.46 -8.60
N ALA A 422 37.01 -22.70 -8.46
CA ALA A 422 36.62 -23.81 -9.34
C ALA A 422 35.10 -24.04 -9.33
N GLY A 423 34.47 -23.88 -8.15
CA GLY A 423 33.02 -23.95 -7.95
C GLY A 423 32.20 -22.91 -8.72
N LEU A 424 32.85 -21.83 -9.17
CA LEU A 424 32.27 -20.77 -10.00
C LEU A 424 32.79 -20.84 -11.45
N SER A 425 33.21 -22.02 -11.92
CA SER A 425 33.80 -22.19 -13.27
C SER A 425 35.03 -21.30 -13.50
N ASP A 426 35.93 -21.27 -12.51
CA ASP A 426 37.16 -20.46 -12.49
C ASP A 426 36.92 -18.94 -12.58
N ARG A 427 35.73 -18.49 -12.15
CA ARG A 427 35.38 -17.08 -11.97
C ARG A 427 35.46 -16.66 -10.50
N SER A 428 35.45 -15.35 -10.25
CA SER A 428 35.37 -14.73 -8.92
C SER A 428 34.04 -13.98 -8.74
N CYS A 429 33.74 -13.52 -7.52
CA CYS A 429 32.57 -12.68 -7.26
C CYS A 429 32.62 -11.39 -8.10
N ALA A 430 33.82 -10.80 -8.22
CA ALA A 430 34.09 -9.62 -9.04
C ALA A 430 33.89 -9.82 -10.56
N SER A 431 33.70 -11.05 -11.04
CA SER A 431 33.42 -11.31 -12.46
C SER A 431 32.01 -10.93 -12.89
N CYS A 432 31.07 -10.88 -11.94
CA CYS A 432 29.70 -10.43 -12.13
C CYS A 432 29.46 -9.10 -11.39
N HIS A 433 29.92 -8.99 -10.14
CA HIS A 433 29.84 -7.75 -9.37
C HIS A 433 31.08 -6.88 -9.59
N VAL A 434 31.19 -6.29 -10.78
CA VAL A 434 32.39 -5.60 -11.27
C VAL A 434 32.61 -4.25 -10.55
N PRO A 435 33.67 -4.08 -9.72
CA PRO A 435 33.79 -2.91 -8.83
C PRO A 435 33.79 -1.55 -9.54
N ASP A 436 34.51 -1.40 -10.65
CA ASP A 436 34.60 -0.15 -11.42
C ASP A 436 33.41 0.09 -12.36
N ALA A 437 32.38 -0.77 -12.28
CA ALA A 437 31.13 -0.65 -13.02
C ALA A 437 29.91 -0.70 -12.06
N ASN A 438 30.02 -0.04 -10.90
CA ASN A 438 28.98 0.01 -9.87
C ASN A 438 28.56 -1.38 -9.37
N PHE A 439 29.50 -2.33 -9.35
CA PHE A 439 29.27 -3.73 -8.96
C PHE A 439 28.25 -4.45 -9.86
N LEU A 440 28.27 -4.16 -11.16
CA LEU A 440 27.35 -4.72 -12.15
C LEU A 440 28.09 -5.19 -13.41
N ASP A 441 27.68 -6.33 -13.96
CA ASP A 441 28.06 -6.79 -15.30
C ASP A 441 26.93 -6.68 -16.33
N ARG A 442 25.74 -6.24 -15.88
CA ARG A 442 24.52 -6.00 -16.67
C ARG A 442 24.07 -7.24 -17.44
N GLN A 443 24.18 -8.40 -16.80
CA GLN A 443 23.79 -9.68 -17.37
C GLN A 443 22.98 -10.49 -16.37
N ALA A 444 22.04 -11.27 -16.91
CA ALA A 444 21.31 -12.28 -16.16
C ALA A 444 22.14 -13.57 -16.06
N HIS A 445 22.23 -14.14 -14.85
CA HIS A 445 22.90 -15.40 -14.59
C HIS A 445 21.99 -16.37 -13.84
N ASP A 446 22.03 -17.64 -14.24
CA ASP A 446 21.44 -18.72 -13.45
C ASP A 446 22.48 -19.24 -12.47
N ILE A 447 22.36 -18.83 -11.21
CA ILE A 447 23.20 -19.32 -10.11
C ILE A 447 22.58 -20.53 -9.40
N GLY A 448 21.43 -21.03 -9.86
CA GLY A 448 20.68 -22.12 -9.22
C GLY A 448 19.90 -21.68 -7.96
N SER A 449 19.60 -20.39 -7.82
CA SER A 449 18.77 -19.85 -6.74
C SER A 449 17.28 -19.96 -7.03
N VAL A 450 16.88 -19.95 -8.31
CA VAL A 450 15.47 -20.09 -8.72
C VAL A 450 15.13 -21.57 -8.88
N ALA A 451 14.01 -21.99 -8.30
CA ALA A 451 13.50 -23.35 -8.51
C ALA A 451 13.14 -23.57 -9.99
N GLN A 452 13.52 -24.70 -10.57
CA GLN A 452 13.12 -25.02 -11.94
C GLN A 452 11.62 -25.31 -12.00
N VAL A 453 10.87 -24.42 -12.65
CA VAL A 453 9.42 -24.56 -12.85
C VAL A 453 9.06 -25.84 -13.62
N TYR A 454 9.90 -26.24 -14.58
CA TYR A 454 9.84 -27.53 -15.26
C TYR A 454 11.19 -27.87 -15.91
N GLU A 455 11.41 -29.15 -16.19
CA GLU A 455 12.64 -29.66 -16.79
C GLU A 455 12.88 -28.99 -18.16
N GLY A 456 13.97 -28.21 -18.27
CA GLY A 456 14.37 -27.50 -19.50
C GLY A 456 13.95 -26.02 -19.61
N ALA A 457 13.28 -25.46 -18.59
CA ALA A 457 13.01 -24.02 -18.53
C ALA A 457 14.32 -23.22 -18.44
N ARG A 458 14.43 -22.11 -19.20
CA ARG A 458 15.51 -21.11 -19.06
C ARG A 458 15.24 -20.07 -17.96
N ALA A 459 14.17 -20.27 -17.19
CA ALA A 459 13.51 -19.27 -16.35
C ALA A 459 14.19 -19.01 -14.99
N GLY A 460 15.47 -19.40 -14.81
CA GLY A 460 16.20 -19.23 -13.55
C GLY A 460 17.27 -18.15 -13.56
N ALA A 461 17.49 -17.48 -14.70
CA ALA A 461 18.50 -16.43 -14.80
C ALA A 461 17.94 -15.10 -14.31
N LEU A 462 18.67 -14.46 -13.40
CA LEU A 462 18.33 -13.16 -12.83
C LEU A 462 19.48 -12.20 -13.02
N ASP A 463 19.17 -10.92 -13.21
CA ASP A 463 20.18 -9.87 -13.34
C ASP A 463 21.04 -9.78 -12.07
N THR A 464 22.35 -9.66 -12.26
CA THR A 464 23.29 -9.39 -11.17
C THR A 464 22.88 -8.08 -10.48
N PRO A 465 22.43 -8.08 -9.20
CA PRO A 465 22.12 -6.84 -8.52
C PRO A 465 23.41 -6.06 -8.18
N THR A 466 23.32 -4.75 -8.08
CA THR A 466 24.43 -3.95 -7.53
C THR A 466 24.61 -4.28 -6.06
N LEU A 467 25.85 -4.19 -5.58
CA LEU A 467 26.15 -4.34 -4.15
C LEU A 467 26.09 -3.00 -3.40
N LEU A 468 25.95 -1.87 -4.09
CA LEU A 468 25.87 -0.55 -3.46
C LEU A 468 24.54 -0.40 -2.72
N GLY A 469 24.59 0.02 -1.45
CA GLY A 469 23.40 0.17 -0.60
C GLY A 469 22.79 -1.13 -0.07
N THR A 470 23.31 -2.31 -0.42
CA THR A 470 22.68 -3.60 -0.09
C THR A 470 22.62 -3.91 1.41
N VAL A 471 23.40 -3.22 2.25
CA VAL A 471 23.33 -3.40 3.72
C VAL A 471 21.92 -3.05 4.25
N TYR A 472 21.18 -2.20 3.54
CA TYR A 472 19.87 -1.71 3.98
C TYR A 472 18.69 -2.44 3.33
N THR A 473 18.93 -3.46 2.49
CA THR A 473 17.88 -4.08 1.67
C THR A 473 17.63 -5.54 2.01
N ALA A 474 17.97 -5.99 3.22
CA ALA A 474 17.65 -7.34 3.67
C ALA A 474 16.11 -7.57 3.69
N PRO A 475 15.63 -8.80 3.52
CA PRO A 475 16.40 -10.02 3.22
C PRO A 475 16.91 -10.08 1.78
N TYR A 476 17.80 -11.03 1.48
CA TYR A 476 18.58 -11.13 0.25
C TYR A 476 18.14 -12.30 -0.63
N PHE A 477 18.50 -12.18 -1.91
CA PHE A 477 18.00 -12.94 -3.07
C PHE A 477 16.62 -12.49 -3.54
N HIS A 478 16.30 -12.86 -4.77
CA HIS A 478 15.03 -12.54 -5.43
C HIS A 478 13.78 -12.95 -4.65
N ASP A 479 13.90 -13.95 -3.79
CA ASP A 479 12.85 -14.48 -2.94
C ASP A 479 13.06 -14.11 -1.46
N GLY A 480 14.07 -13.30 -1.13
CA GLY A 480 14.52 -12.99 0.24
C GLY A 480 14.73 -14.21 1.14
N SER A 481 15.11 -15.36 0.58
CA SER A 481 15.37 -16.59 1.34
C SER A 481 16.51 -16.46 2.35
N LEU A 482 17.37 -15.43 2.22
CA LEU A 482 18.58 -15.27 3.03
C LEU A 482 18.50 -13.99 3.89
N PRO A 483 18.50 -14.09 5.24
CA PRO A 483 18.23 -12.93 6.09
C PRO A 483 19.43 -11.97 6.26
N THR A 484 20.65 -12.41 5.93
CA THR A 484 21.89 -11.63 6.16
C THR A 484 22.89 -11.80 5.02
N LEU A 485 23.80 -10.84 4.82
CA LEU A 485 24.92 -10.99 3.87
C LEU A 485 25.85 -12.16 4.26
N ALA A 486 25.96 -12.48 5.55
CA ALA A 486 26.65 -13.67 6.02
C ALA A 486 25.98 -14.96 5.50
N ALA A 487 24.65 -15.03 5.54
CA ALA A 487 23.90 -16.15 4.99
C ALA A 487 24.06 -16.27 3.47
N VAL A 488 24.21 -15.15 2.74
CA VAL A 488 24.57 -15.15 1.31
C VAL A 488 25.94 -15.77 1.08
N VAL A 489 26.94 -15.39 1.88
CA VAL A 489 28.30 -15.95 1.79
C VAL A 489 28.31 -17.44 2.11
N ASP A 490 27.61 -17.86 3.18
CA ASP A 490 27.45 -19.27 3.55
C ASP A 490 26.77 -20.07 2.43
N TRP A 491 25.68 -19.54 1.84
CA TRP A 491 25.00 -20.19 0.72
C TRP A 491 25.92 -20.41 -0.47
N PHE A 492 26.72 -19.40 -0.85
CA PHE A 492 27.68 -19.55 -1.95
C PHE A 492 28.79 -20.56 -1.62
N ASP A 493 29.33 -20.54 -0.39
CA ASP A 493 30.34 -21.50 0.06
C ASP A 493 29.83 -22.94 -0.03
N GLU A 494 28.60 -23.19 0.42
CA GLU A 494 27.96 -24.50 0.39
C GLU A 494 27.54 -24.92 -1.04
N ALA A 495 26.72 -24.11 -1.70
CA ALA A 495 26.11 -24.43 -2.99
C ALA A 495 27.15 -24.54 -4.12
N LYS A 496 28.29 -23.84 -3.99
CA LYS A 496 29.38 -23.86 -4.98
C LYS A 496 30.64 -24.53 -4.45
N SER A 497 30.64 -25.06 -3.24
CA SER A 497 31.79 -25.75 -2.63
C SER A 497 33.08 -24.92 -2.70
N LEU A 498 33.01 -23.65 -2.27
CA LEU A 498 34.14 -22.71 -2.38
C LEU A 498 35.29 -23.04 -1.42
N GLY A 499 34.99 -23.72 -0.31
CA GLY A 499 35.98 -24.17 0.66
C GLY A 499 36.53 -23.04 1.53
N LEU A 500 35.67 -22.07 1.85
CA LEU A 500 36.01 -20.94 2.70
C LEU A 500 36.13 -21.40 4.16
N THR A 501 37.16 -20.91 4.86
CA THR A 501 37.22 -21.04 6.32
C THR A 501 36.22 -20.07 6.96
N GLU A 502 35.89 -20.27 8.23
CA GLU A 502 35.04 -19.33 8.99
C GLU A 502 35.59 -17.90 8.92
N ALA A 503 36.90 -17.73 9.09
CA ALA A 503 37.55 -16.42 8.95
C ALA A 503 37.48 -15.84 7.52
N ASP A 504 37.54 -16.69 6.48
CA ASP A 504 37.36 -16.22 5.10
C ASP A 504 35.93 -15.71 4.86
N ARG A 505 34.92 -16.40 5.43
CA ARG A 505 33.52 -16.00 5.31
C ARG A 505 33.27 -14.69 6.05
N ASP A 506 33.76 -14.55 7.29
CA ASP A 506 33.68 -13.31 8.05
C ASP A 506 34.33 -12.13 7.31
N ASP A 507 35.53 -12.33 6.74
CA ASP A 507 36.24 -11.30 5.99
C ASP A 507 35.48 -10.92 4.70
N LEU A 508 34.93 -11.90 3.97
CA LEU A 508 34.13 -11.65 2.78
C LEU A 508 32.82 -10.92 3.11
N THR A 509 32.14 -11.30 4.19
CA THR A 509 30.96 -10.57 4.69
C THR A 509 31.32 -9.12 5.04
N ALA A 510 32.43 -8.89 5.73
CA ALA A 510 32.89 -7.53 6.04
C ALA A 510 33.18 -6.69 4.79
N TYR A 511 33.62 -7.32 3.69
CA TYR A 511 33.76 -6.64 2.40
C TYR A 511 32.40 -6.26 1.79
N LEU A 512 31.43 -7.18 1.78
CA LEU A 512 30.08 -6.91 1.28
C LEU A 512 29.39 -5.82 2.10
N GLU A 513 29.55 -5.82 3.43
CA GLU A 513 29.04 -4.77 4.31
C GLU A 513 29.71 -3.42 4.03
N ALA A 514 31.03 -3.39 3.83
CA ALA A 514 31.72 -2.14 3.49
C ALA A 514 31.30 -1.57 2.13
N VAL A 515 31.08 -2.45 1.14
CA VAL A 515 30.62 -2.06 -0.20
C VAL A 515 29.17 -1.57 -0.17
N GLY A 516 28.30 -2.30 0.55
CA GLY A 516 26.88 -2.02 0.62
C GLY A 516 26.45 -0.98 1.64
N ALA A 517 27.38 -0.49 2.46
CA ALA A 517 27.11 0.61 3.36
C ALA A 517 26.93 1.94 2.60
N ALA A 518 26.46 2.93 3.33
CA ALA A 518 26.34 4.30 2.87
C ALA A 518 26.46 5.26 4.06
N ASP A 519 26.89 6.49 3.78
CA ASP A 519 26.89 7.59 4.72
C ASP A 519 25.47 8.16 4.82
N GLU A 520 24.93 8.24 6.04
CA GLU A 520 23.62 8.85 6.34
C GLU A 520 22.48 8.38 5.40
N PRO A 521 22.15 7.07 5.36
CA PRO A 521 21.22 6.49 4.38
C PRO A 521 19.74 6.88 4.54
N TYR A 522 19.42 7.63 5.59
CA TYR A 522 18.06 7.98 5.99
C TYR A 522 17.92 9.48 6.19
N GLU A 523 16.73 9.99 5.88
CA GLU A 523 16.37 11.39 6.07
C GLU A 523 16.41 11.76 7.56
N ALA A 524 17.05 12.90 7.85
CA ALA A 524 17.20 13.39 9.21
C ALA A 524 16.15 14.47 9.51
N PHE A 525 15.10 14.09 10.23
CA PHE A 525 14.09 15.04 10.69
C PHE A 525 14.47 15.73 12.01
N GLY A 526 14.22 17.03 12.08
CA GLY A 526 14.46 17.90 13.23
C GLY A 526 13.28 18.84 13.52
N SER A 527 13.54 19.95 14.19
CA SER A 527 12.50 20.95 14.47
C SER A 527 12.09 21.78 13.26
N GLU A 528 13.00 21.93 12.29
CA GLU A 528 12.77 22.72 11.06
C GLU A 528 12.46 21.79 9.87
N ASN A 529 13.29 20.76 9.65
CA ASN A 529 13.04 19.72 8.65
C ASN A 529 12.10 18.66 9.22
N THR A 530 10.82 18.69 8.83
CA THR A 530 9.80 17.73 9.30
C THR A 530 9.26 16.93 8.11
N ALA A 531 8.73 15.73 8.36
CA ALA A 531 8.10 14.93 7.30
C ALA A 531 6.99 15.70 6.55
N PHE A 532 6.20 16.49 7.27
CA PHE A 532 5.19 17.36 6.63
C PHE A 532 5.82 18.47 5.78
N ARG A 533 6.95 19.07 6.21
CA ARG A 533 7.66 20.07 5.41
C ARG A 533 8.19 19.47 4.10
N LEU A 534 8.75 18.27 4.18
CA LEU A 534 9.24 17.52 3.03
C LEU A 534 8.09 17.27 2.03
N ALA A 535 7.01 16.61 2.49
CA ALA A 535 5.86 16.31 1.65
C ALA A 535 5.20 17.58 1.07
N PHE A 536 5.05 18.64 1.88
CA PHE A 536 4.52 19.91 1.40
C PHE A 536 5.40 20.52 0.31
N SER A 537 6.73 20.52 0.49
CA SER A 537 7.68 21.01 -0.50
C SER A 537 7.55 20.25 -1.81
N GLU A 538 7.56 18.91 -1.75
CA GLU A 538 7.42 18.02 -2.92
C GLU A 538 6.13 18.29 -3.68
N LEU A 539 4.99 18.31 -2.98
CA LEU A 539 3.68 18.56 -3.61
C LEU A 539 3.59 19.96 -4.25
N THR A 540 4.22 20.98 -3.66
CA THR A 540 4.30 22.31 -4.28
C THR A 540 5.25 22.37 -5.49
N THR A 541 6.34 21.60 -5.45
CA THR A 541 7.23 21.39 -6.61
C THR A 541 6.49 20.68 -7.74
N PHE A 542 5.72 19.64 -7.46
CA PHE A 542 4.89 18.96 -8.46
C PHE A 542 3.94 19.94 -9.13
N ALA A 543 3.23 20.73 -8.31
CA ALA A 543 2.30 21.74 -8.78
C ALA A 543 2.95 22.82 -9.68
N SER A 544 4.23 23.14 -9.48
CA SER A 544 4.96 24.12 -10.30
C SER A 544 4.92 23.81 -11.80
N THR A 545 4.78 22.53 -12.17
CA THR A 545 4.64 22.10 -13.58
C THR A 545 3.47 22.82 -14.29
N LEU A 546 2.47 23.28 -13.54
CA LEU A 546 1.36 24.08 -14.06
C LEU A 546 1.80 25.38 -14.74
N ASP A 547 2.96 25.95 -14.38
CA ASP A 547 3.55 27.09 -15.08
C ASP A 547 3.89 26.78 -16.54
N THR A 548 4.07 25.50 -16.88
CA THR A 548 4.27 25.04 -18.26
C THR A 548 2.97 24.56 -18.90
N LEU A 549 2.14 23.81 -18.18
CA LEU A 549 0.96 23.16 -18.77
C LEU A 549 -0.20 24.12 -19.06
N ILE A 550 -0.47 25.09 -18.16
CA ILE A 550 -1.58 26.04 -18.34
C ILE A 550 -1.38 26.90 -19.61
N PRO A 551 -0.19 27.49 -19.87
CA PRO A 551 0.06 28.22 -21.12
C PRO A 551 -0.09 27.36 -22.38
N GLN A 552 0.23 26.06 -22.29
CA GLN A 552 0.07 25.10 -23.38
C GLN A 552 -1.37 24.62 -23.56
N ARG A 553 -2.25 24.90 -22.60
CA ARG A 553 -3.65 24.44 -22.56
C ARG A 553 -3.78 22.93 -22.57
N ASP A 554 -2.87 22.26 -21.87
CA ASP A 554 -2.81 20.81 -21.82
C ASP A 554 -3.76 20.24 -20.75
N ALA A 555 -5.04 20.15 -21.11
CA ALA A 555 -6.07 19.75 -20.15
C ALA A 555 -5.84 18.36 -19.55
N GLU A 556 -5.35 17.40 -20.33
CA GLU A 556 -5.14 16.02 -19.88
C GLU A 556 -4.13 15.96 -18.73
N HIS A 557 -2.93 16.52 -18.94
CA HIS A 557 -1.86 16.47 -17.96
C HIS A 557 -2.12 17.41 -16.76
N ILE A 558 -2.84 18.53 -16.95
CA ILE A 558 -3.27 19.39 -15.84
C ILE A 558 -4.23 18.66 -14.90
N LEU A 559 -5.24 17.97 -15.46
CA LEU A 559 -6.23 17.27 -14.64
C LEU A 559 -5.60 16.12 -13.86
N LEU A 560 -4.71 15.35 -14.50
CA LEU A 560 -3.94 14.30 -13.82
C LEU A 560 -3.11 14.84 -12.66
N LEU A 561 -2.39 15.95 -12.88
CA LEU A 561 -1.58 16.60 -11.85
C LEU A 561 -2.46 17.10 -10.69
N VAL A 562 -3.54 17.83 -10.99
CA VAL A 562 -4.42 18.39 -9.97
C VAL A 562 -5.10 17.28 -9.16
N ASP A 563 -5.59 16.23 -9.81
CA ASP A 563 -6.28 15.12 -9.15
C ASP A 563 -5.32 14.32 -8.25
N THR A 564 -4.01 14.35 -8.53
CA THR A 564 -2.95 13.79 -7.66
C THR A 564 -2.64 14.74 -6.51
N VAL A 565 -2.08 15.92 -6.81
CA VAL A 565 -1.52 16.83 -5.81
C VAL A 565 -2.57 17.36 -4.84
N ALA A 566 -3.79 17.64 -5.29
CA ALA A 566 -4.84 18.12 -4.40
C ALA A 566 -5.28 17.04 -3.40
N ALA A 567 -5.36 15.78 -3.84
CA ALA A 567 -5.72 14.66 -2.98
C ALA A 567 -4.65 14.45 -1.90
N ASP A 568 -3.37 14.50 -2.28
CA ASP A 568 -2.24 14.27 -1.38
C ASP A 568 -2.10 15.40 -0.36
N LEU A 569 -2.22 16.67 -0.79
CA LEU A 569 -2.24 17.82 0.12
C LEU A 569 -3.36 17.70 1.17
N ALA A 570 -4.56 17.26 0.76
CA ALA A 570 -5.67 17.08 1.68
C ALA A 570 -5.43 15.90 2.66
N ALA A 571 -4.73 14.87 2.20
CA ALA A 571 -4.43 13.70 3.00
C ALA A 571 -3.32 13.99 4.02
N ASP A 572 -2.25 14.68 3.63
CA ASP A 572 -1.21 15.16 4.55
C ASP A 572 -1.76 16.15 5.57
N ALA A 573 -2.67 17.04 5.15
CA ALA A 573 -3.38 17.92 6.08
C ALA A 573 -4.16 17.16 7.16
N SER A 574 -4.53 15.90 6.91
CA SER A 574 -5.25 15.07 7.87
C SER A 574 -4.35 14.54 8.99
N THR A 575 -3.06 14.34 8.71
CA THR A 575 -2.05 13.76 9.61
C THR A 575 -1.20 14.82 10.33
N MET A 576 -1.26 16.07 9.87
CA MET A 576 -0.58 17.22 10.49
C MET A 576 -0.79 17.31 12.01
N SER A 577 0.33 17.41 12.74
CA SER A 577 0.34 17.69 14.18
C SER A 577 -0.04 19.15 14.51
N ASN A 578 0.30 20.09 13.62
CA ASN A 578 -0.07 21.51 13.76
C ASN A 578 -1.54 21.76 13.37
N LEU A 579 -2.44 21.51 14.31
CA LEU A 579 -3.88 21.65 14.09
C LEU A 579 -4.34 23.05 13.67
N ALA A 580 -3.57 24.10 13.99
CA ALA A 580 -3.92 25.47 13.65
C ALA A 580 -3.68 25.80 12.17
N ALA A 581 -2.67 25.17 11.54
CA ALA A 581 -2.35 25.36 10.13
C ALA A 581 -3.15 24.44 9.19
N ARG A 582 -3.76 23.36 9.70
CA ARG A 582 -4.55 22.40 8.91
C ARG A 582 -5.59 23.04 7.98
N PRO A 583 -6.40 24.02 8.40
CA PRO A 583 -7.39 24.63 7.51
C PRO A 583 -6.77 25.33 6.29
N ASP A 584 -5.55 25.89 6.44
CA ASP A 584 -4.85 26.58 5.37
C ASP A 584 -4.41 25.58 4.28
N VAL A 585 -3.92 24.40 4.66
CA VAL A 585 -3.52 23.34 3.72
C VAL A 585 -4.73 22.73 3.00
N TYR A 586 -5.85 22.52 3.70
CA TYR A 586 -7.11 22.14 3.03
C TYR A 586 -7.60 23.20 2.04
N ALA A 587 -7.45 24.48 2.38
CA ALA A 587 -7.79 25.56 1.46
C ALA A 587 -6.86 25.58 0.23
N LEU A 588 -5.58 25.27 0.42
CA LEU A 588 -4.60 25.14 -0.65
C LEU A 588 -4.93 23.99 -1.61
N ALA A 589 -5.25 22.81 -1.08
CA ALA A 589 -5.73 21.66 -1.87
C ALA A 589 -6.96 22.03 -2.71
N LYS A 590 -7.95 22.70 -2.09
CA LYS A 590 -9.13 23.21 -2.79
C LYS A 590 -8.79 24.22 -3.89
N GLY A 591 -7.75 25.05 -3.68
CA GLY A 591 -7.27 25.98 -4.70
C GLY A 591 -6.80 25.28 -5.98
N LEU A 592 -6.14 24.11 -5.86
CA LEU A 592 -5.83 23.27 -7.03
C LEU A 592 -7.07 22.64 -7.65
N GLU A 593 -8.02 22.16 -6.84
CA GLU A 593 -9.30 21.65 -7.36
C GLU A 593 -10.02 22.72 -8.21
N GLU A 594 -9.95 23.99 -7.80
CA GLU A 594 -10.49 25.12 -8.56
C GLU A 594 -9.77 25.35 -9.90
N VAL A 595 -8.44 25.11 -9.98
CA VAL A 595 -7.71 25.06 -11.27
C VAL A 595 -8.28 23.95 -12.15
N GLY A 596 -8.41 22.73 -11.62
CA GLY A 596 -8.95 21.58 -12.37
C GLY A 596 -10.39 21.81 -12.84
N ALA A 597 -11.24 22.39 -12.00
CA ALA A 597 -12.61 22.75 -12.38
C ALA A 597 -12.65 23.76 -13.54
N ALA A 598 -11.83 24.81 -13.48
CA ALA A 598 -11.74 25.79 -14.56
C ALA A 598 -11.25 25.19 -15.87
N VAL A 599 -10.28 24.26 -15.82
CA VAL A 599 -9.79 23.52 -16.99
C VAL A 599 -10.88 22.63 -17.61
N ARG A 600 -11.67 21.92 -16.78
CA ARG A 600 -12.82 21.13 -17.25
C ARG A 600 -13.88 21.99 -17.95
N ASP A 601 -14.03 23.25 -17.51
CA ASP A 601 -14.95 24.23 -18.11
C ASP A 601 -14.34 25.01 -19.30
N GLU A 602 -13.10 24.69 -19.71
CA GLU A 602 -12.31 25.41 -20.72
C GLU A 602 -12.07 26.91 -20.40
N ASP A 603 -12.21 27.33 -19.14
CA ASP A 603 -11.96 28.70 -18.67
C ASP A 603 -10.49 28.87 -18.25
N TRP A 604 -9.63 29.02 -19.25
CA TRP A 604 -8.19 29.20 -19.06
C TRP A 604 -7.81 30.45 -18.25
N VAL A 605 -8.66 31.49 -18.26
CA VAL A 605 -8.41 32.72 -17.48
C VAL A 605 -8.68 32.45 -16.00
N ALA A 606 -9.76 31.74 -15.69
CA ALA A 606 -10.03 31.31 -14.32
C ALA A 606 -8.98 30.31 -13.82
N ALA A 607 -8.49 29.40 -14.67
CA ALA A 607 -7.42 28.47 -14.33
C ALA A 607 -6.12 29.21 -13.96
N GLU A 608 -5.68 30.18 -14.78
CA GLU A 608 -4.48 30.99 -14.51
C GLU A 608 -4.63 31.85 -13.25
N ALA A 609 -5.82 32.40 -13.01
CA ALA A 609 -6.12 33.16 -11.80
C ALA A 609 -6.07 32.29 -10.53
N SER A 610 -6.65 31.09 -10.59
CA SER A 610 -6.67 30.13 -9.47
C SER A 610 -5.27 29.61 -9.18
N TRP A 611 -4.48 29.31 -10.21
CA TRP A 611 -3.08 28.93 -10.07
C TRP A 611 -2.23 30.04 -9.45
N SER A 612 -2.43 31.29 -9.87
CA SER A 612 -1.73 32.44 -9.27
C SER A 612 -2.08 32.62 -7.79
N ALA A 613 -3.34 32.37 -7.41
CA ALA A 613 -3.77 32.40 -6.03
C ALA A 613 -3.12 31.26 -5.22
N PHE A 614 -3.13 30.04 -5.74
CA PHE A 614 -2.44 28.89 -5.12
C PHE A 614 -0.98 29.21 -4.83
N LYS A 615 -0.22 29.73 -5.79
CA LYS A 615 1.20 30.08 -5.58
C LYS A 615 1.39 31.10 -4.47
N SER A 616 0.53 32.11 -4.42
CA SER A 616 0.58 33.12 -3.36
C SER A 616 0.30 32.51 -1.99
N ASP A 617 -0.69 31.61 -1.90
CA ASP A 617 -1.08 30.97 -0.64
C ASP A 617 -0.04 29.95 -0.17
N ALA A 618 0.52 29.14 -1.08
CA ALA A 618 1.58 28.19 -0.80
C ALA A 618 2.82 28.89 -0.22
N ASN A 619 3.30 29.97 -0.87
CA ASN A 619 4.43 30.75 -0.36
C ASN A 619 4.13 31.36 1.01
N ALA A 620 2.92 31.86 1.20
CA ALA A 620 2.52 32.45 2.48
C ALA A 620 2.38 31.40 3.59
N ILE A 621 2.08 30.14 3.25
CA ILE A 621 2.10 29.01 4.19
C ILE A 621 3.54 28.64 4.51
N ASP A 622 4.42 28.48 3.52
CA ASP A 622 5.82 28.12 3.75
C ASP A 622 6.55 29.14 4.66
N GLU A 623 6.32 30.44 4.44
CA GLU A 623 6.87 31.51 5.30
C GLU A 623 6.35 31.52 6.75
N ARG A 624 5.17 30.92 7.02
CA ARG A 624 4.51 30.96 8.35
C ARG A 624 4.52 29.64 9.09
N ALA A 625 4.44 28.53 8.36
CA ALA A 625 4.22 27.19 8.89
C ALA A 625 5.51 26.57 9.43
N PHE A 626 6.67 27.14 9.06
CA PHE A 626 7.98 26.60 9.39
C PHE A 626 8.95 27.67 9.88
#